data_AF-A0A8J6IBR2-F1
#
_entry.id   AF-A0A8J6IBR2-F1
#
_cell.length_a   1.000
_cell.length_b   1.000
_cell.length_c   1.000
_cell.angle_alpha   90.00
_cell.angle_beta   90.00
_cell.angle_gamma   90.00
#
_symmetry.space_group_name_H-M   'P 1'
#
loop_
_entity.id
_entity.type
_entity.pdbx_description
1 polymer ?
#
loop_
_entity_poly.entity_id
_entity_poly.type
_entity_poly.pdbx_seq_one_letter_code
_entity_poly.pdbx_strand_id
1 'polypeptide(L)'
;EGPGLFEPIHGSAPDIAGQDKANPLGAAASAALLLRHGLKLEDPAQRIESAIRSVLAGGETTPDIGGTLGCRAVGEALLKRL
;
A
#
# COMPACT_ATOMS: atom_id res chain seq x y z
N GLU A 1 -23.64 -1.68 -15.00
CA GLU A 1 -22.44 -0.99 -14.46
C GLU A 1 -21.21 -1.86 -14.76
N GLY A 2 -20.07 -1.25 -15.06
CA GLY A 2 -18.83 -1.94 -15.43
C GLY A 2 -17.86 -2.09 -14.25
N PRO A 3 -16.71 -2.76 -14.45
CA PRO A 3 -15.67 -2.85 -13.43
C PRO A 3 -15.13 -1.46 -13.06
N GLY A 4 -14.87 -1.23 -11.77
CA GLY A 4 -14.23 -0.01 -11.28
C GLY A 4 -12.73 0.03 -11.56
N LEU A 5 -12.16 1.22 -11.64
CA LEU A 5 -10.72 1.48 -11.69
C LEU A 5 -10.24 1.91 -10.30
N PHE A 6 -9.18 1.29 -9.80
CA PHE A 6 -8.62 1.56 -8.48
C PHE A 6 -7.10 1.75 -8.62
N GLU A 7 -6.60 2.93 -8.29
CA GLU A 7 -5.20 3.31 -8.47
C GLU A 7 -4.72 4.19 -7.30
N PRO A 8 -3.42 4.23 -7.00
CA PRO A 8 -2.88 5.23 -6.11
C PRO A 8 -3.01 6.63 -6.73
N ILE A 9 -3.18 7.66 -5.89
CA ILE A 9 -3.31 9.05 -6.38
C ILE A 9 -1.96 9.59 -6.88
N HIS A 10 -0.84 9.09 -6.38
CA HIS A 10 0.48 9.58 -6.75
C HIS A 10 0.86 9.20 -8.20
N GLY A 11 1.71 10.02 -8.82
CA GLY A 11 2.24 9.76 -10.16
C GLY A 11 3.34 8.68 -10.19
N SER A 12 4.04 8.57 -11.32
CA SER A 12 5.06 7.54 -11.57
C SER A 12 6.42 7.77 -10.92
N ALA A 13 6.70 8.99 -10.43
CA ALA A 13 7.96 9.38 -9.78
C ALA A 13 9.22 8.87 -10.55
N PRO A 14 9.43 9.32 -11.81
CA PRO A 14 10.46 8.77 -12.69
C PRO A 14 11.89 8.95 -12.18
N ASP A 15 12.12 9.96 -11.34
CA ASP A 15 13.38 10.27 -10.68
C ASP A 15 13.83 9.21 -9.66
N ILE A 16 12.90 8.41 -9.13
CA ILE A 16 13.16 7.31 -8.18
C ILE A 16 12.79 5.93 -8.70
N ALA A 17 12.31 5.84 -9.95
CA ALA A 17 11.96 4.56 -10.57
C ALA A 17 13.16 3.60 -10.58
N GLY A 18 12.92 2.35 -10.19
CA GLY A 18 13.96 1.31 -10.09
C GLY A 18 14.92 1.43 -8.90
N GLN A 19 14.76 2.42 -8.02
CA GLN A 19 15.68 2.67 -6.90
C GLN A 19 15.20 2.14 -5.54
N ASP A 20 14.09 1.38 -5.50
CA ASP A 20 13.52 0.83 -4.27
C ASP A 20 13.12 1.91 -3.23
N LYS A 21 12.75 3.11 -3.69
CA LYS A 21 12.40 4.26 -2.81
C LYS A 21 10.91 4.59 -2.76
N ALA A 22 10.13 4.11 -3.73
CA ALA A 22 8.71 4.43 -3.80
C ALA A 22 7.93 3.86 -2.61
N ASN A 23 6.92 4.59 -2.13
CA ASN A 23 6.06 4.13 -1.06
C ASN A 23 4.96 3.19 -1.60
N PRO A 24 4.92 1.90 -1.22
CA PRO A 24 3.93 0.97 -1.76
C PRO A 24 2.54 1.08 -1.10
N LEU A 25 2.40 1.83 0.01
CA LEU A 25 1.17 1.83 0.82
C LEU A 25 -0.03 2.41 0.08
N GLY A 26 0.18 3.38 -0.82
CA GLY A 26 -0.87 3.94 -1.67
C GLY A 26 -1.50 2.89 -2.58
N ALA A 27 -0.68 2.11 -3.28
CA ALA A 27 -1.16 1.04 -4.14
C ALA A 27 -1.84 -0.10 -3.35
N ALA A 28 -1.30 -0.44 -2.17
CA ALA A 28 -1.93 -1.41 -1.27
C ALA A 28 -3.32 -0.94 -0.80
N ALA A 29 -3.48 0.34 -0.47
CA ALA A 29 -4.77 0.91 -0.11
C ALA A 29 -5.78 0.87 -1.27
N SER A 30 -5.32 1.12 -2.50
CA SER A 30 -6.16 0.97 -3.71
C SER A 30 -6.61 -0.47 -3.93
N ALA A 31 -5.76 -1.46 -3.61
CA ALA A 31 -6.16 -2.87 -3.62
C ALA A 31 -7.22 -3.19 -2.56
N ALA A 32 -7.16 -2.58 -1.37
CA ALA A 32 -8.21 -2.70 -0.36
C ALA A 32 -9.54 -2.09 -0.86
N LEU A 33 -9.51 -0.94 -1.54
CA LEU A 33 -10.69 -0.36 -2.18
C LEU A 33 -11.27 -1.26 -3.27
N LEU A 34 -10.43 -1.89 -4.10
CA LEU A 34 -10.86 -2.87 -5.09
C LEU A 34 -11.59 -4.04 -4.44
N LEU A 35 -11.02 -4.61 -3.38
CA LEU A 35 -11.63 -5.73 -2.65
C LEU A 35 -12.99 -5.32 -2.10
N ARG A 36 -13.06 -4.17 -1.40
CA ARG A 36 -14.28 -3.65 -0.78
C ARG A 36 -15.36 -3.29 -1.79
N HIS A 37 -15.04 -2.48 -2.79
CA HIS A 37 -16.03 -1.88 -3.67
C HIS A 37 -16.24 -2.66 -4.96
N GLY A 38 -15.17 -3.18 -5.57
CA GLY A 38 -15.21 -3.93 -6.81
C GLY A 38 -15.64 -5.38 -6.60
N LEU A 39 -15.07 -6.06 -5.60
CA LEU A 39 -15.29 -7.49 -5.37
C LEU A 39 -16.24 -7.81 -4.20
N LYS A 40 -16.64 -6.80 -3.41
CA LYS A 40 -17.51 -6.96 -2.22
C LYS A 40 -16.91 -7.90 -1.16
N LEU A 41 -15.58 -7.91 -1.05
CA LEU A 41 -14.81 -8.70 -0.09
C LEU A 41 -14.33 -7.80 1.05
N GLU A 42 -15.17 -7.67 2.07
CA GLU A 42 -14.90 -6.79 3.23
C GLU A 42 -13.74 -7.30 4.10
N ASP A 43 -13.73 -8.58 4.50
CA ASP A 43 -12.72 -9.10 5.43
C ASP A 43 -11.29 -8.99 4.86
N PRO A 44 -11.01 -9.35 3.59
CA PRO A 44 -9.69 -9.16 3.01
C PRO A 44 -9.29 -7.67 2.90
N ALA A 45 -10.23 -6.78 2.62
CA ALA A 45 -9.97 -5.34 2.58
C ALA A 45 -9.55 -4.83 3.97
N GLN A 46 -10.29 -5.22 5.02
CA GLN A 46 -9.97 -4.84 6.40
C GLN A 46 -8.60 -5.38 6.85
N ARG A 47 -8.22 -6.59 6.44
CA ARG A 47 -6.89 -7.14 6.74
C ARG A 47 -5.77 -6.28 6.15
N ILE A 48 -5.90 -5.86 4.88
CA ILE A 48 -4.92 -4.96 4.26
C ILE A 48 -4.86 -3.61 4.99
N GLU A 49 -6.01 -2.99 5.25
CA GLU A 49 -6.05 -1.71 5.97
C GLU A 49 -5.46 -1.80 7.38
N SER A 50 -5.71 -2.91 8.08
CA SER A 50 -5.13 -3.17 9.41
C SER A 50 -3.63 -3.38 9.32
N ALA A 51 -3.14 -4.11 8.32
CA ALA A 51 -1.71 -4.29 8.09
C ALA A 51 -1.03 -2.94 7.81
N ILE A 52 -1.62 -2.08 6.96
CA ILE A 52 -1.14 -0.72 6.70
C ILE A 52 -1.07 0.08 8.00
N ARG A 53 -2.13 0.08 8.81
CA ARG A 53 -2.15 0.77 10.12
C ARG A 53 -1.03 0.29 11.04
N SER A 54 -0.80 -1.02 11.11
CA SER A 54 0.25 -1.62 11.94
C SER A 54 1.67 -1.33 11.43
N VAL A 55 1.87 -1.20 10.11
CA VAL A 55 3.16 -0.78 9.51
C VAL A 55 3.44 0.69 9.85
N LEU A 56 2.44 1.57 9.67
CA LEU A 56 2.54 2.99 10.00
C LEU A 56 2.83 3.20 11.50
N ALA A 57 2.09 2.51 12.37
CA ALA A 57 2.28 2.59 13.82
C ALA A 57 3.65 2.06 14.27
N GLY A 58 4.22 1.09 13.54
CA GLY A 58 5.55 0.54 13.79
C GLY A 58 6.70 1.38 13.23
N GLY A 59 6.43 2.43 12.46
CA GLY A 59 7.47 3.23 11.79
C GLY A 59 8.23 2.49 10.69
N GLU A 60 7.73 1.33 10.23
CA GLU A 60 8.34 0.54 9.15
C GLU A 60 7.95 1.11 7.78
N THR A 61 8.31 2.38 7.54
CA THR A 61 7.86 3.16 6.39
C THR A 61 9.00 3.63 5.50
N THR A 62 8.66 4.14 4.31
CA THR A 62 9.59 4.76 3.37
C THR A 62 9.96 6.19 3.78
N PRO A 63 11.06 6.77 3.24
CA PRO A 63 11.54 8.09 3.62
C PRO A 63 10.57 9.25 3.39
N ASP A 64 9.66 9.16 2.41
CA ASP A 64 8.67 10.20 2.10
C ASP A 64 7.68 10.46 3.25
N ILE A 65 7.52 9.49 4.16
CA ILE A 65 6.66 9.60 5.34
C ILE A 65 7.43 9.34 6.64
N GLY A 66 8.74 9.58 6.65
CA GLY A 66 9.56 9.65 7.86
C GLY A 66 10.22 8.35 8.32
N GLY A 67 10.17 7.29 7.51
CA GLY A 67 10.89 6.04 7.79
C GLY A 67 12.25 5.96 7.09
N THR A 68 12.86 4.77 7.13
CA THR A 68 14.18 4.51 6.52
C THR A 68 14.18 3.30 5.58
N LEU A 69 13.04 2.63 5.42
CA LEU A 69 12.93 1.40 4.63
C LEU A 69 12.79 1.70 3.13
N GLY A 70 13.20 0.75 2.29
CA GLY A 70 12.90 0.76 0.87
C GLY A 70 11.49 0.20 0.57
N CYS A 71 11.03 0.38 -0.67
CA CYS A 71 9.73 -0.08 -1.16
C CYS A 71 9.48 -1.57 -0.83
N ARG A 72 10.44 -2.44 -1.16
CA ARG A 72 10.34 -3.88 -0.90
C ARG A 72 10.23 -4.19 0.59
N ALA A 73 11.06 -3.55 1.42
CA ALA A 73 11.06 -3.79 2.87
C ALA A 73 9.73 -3.37 3.52
N VAL A 74 9.11 -2.27 3.07
CA VAL A 74 7.75 -1.90 3.50
C VAL A 74 6.72 -2.93 3.04
N GLY A 75 6.83 -3.43 1.81
CA GLY A 75 5.99 -4.52 1.31
C GLY A 75 6.10 -5.80 2.14
N GLU A 76 7.31 -6.19 2.55
CA GLU A 76 7.54 -7.32 3.46
C GLU A 76 6.96 -7.08 4.85
N ALA A 77 7.11 -5.86 5.39
CA ALA A 77 6.52 -5.48 6.68
C ALA A 77 5.00 -5.58 6.66
N LEU A 78 4.37 -5.25 5.52
CA LEU A 78 2.94 -5.40 5.28
C LEU A 78 2.53 -6.88 5.21
N LEU A 79 3.26 -7.71 4.46
CA LEU A 79 2.99 -9.16 4.34
C LEU A 79 3.09 -9.90 5.68
N LYS A 80 4.00 -9.51 6.57
CA LYS A 80 4.11 -10.09 7.92
C LYS A 80 2.90 -9.82 8.82
N ARG A 81 2.02 -8.88 8.46
CA ARG A 81 0.86 -8.42 9.25
C ARG A 81 -0.48 -8.80 8.62
N LEU A 82 -0.46 -9.48 7.48
CA LEU A 82 -1.66 -9.94 6.77
C LEU A 82 -2.13 -11.28 7.28
#